data_AF-A0A5E8HG26-F1
#
_entry.id   AF-A0A5E8HG26-F1
#
_cell.length_a   1.000
_cell.length_b   1.000
_cell.length_c   1.000
_cell.angle_alpha   90.00
_cell.angle_beta   90.00
_cell.angle_gamma   90.00
#
_symmetry.space_group_name_H-M   'P 1'
#
loop_
_entity.id
_entity.type
_entity.pdbx_description
1 polymer ?
#
loop_
_entity_poly.entity_id
_entity_poly.type
_entity_poly.pdbx_seq_one_letter_code
_entity_poly.pdbx_strand_id
1 'polypeptide(L)'
;MDGKRKGSLFYFGERILLGTQGLVTEPHSHYAVSILVSKQSPFQLVTKEKETIETEGIIIPPNFFHRLEASHTEIVVIQLDPKSEEYKKIEMKDRYSLLDKPSIQTIQSLAEPLFTNTLNCQTARKVYEEILEVLGSTKSNKEWDQRINVAVKKIKETLPNPISLAVLSKETGISKDRFMHLFKENMGIPLRQYLLWQRLHIAARLLQNGENLTTASHAAGFSDQAHLSRTFKKMFGVKPSLFLGGSHLTNVCFCETNPYMEL
;
A
#
# COMPACT_ATOMS: atom_id res chain seq x y z
N MET A 1 -19.90 15.65 -23.32
CA MET A 1 -19.98 14.18 -23.18
C MET A 1 -19.39 13.84 -21.84
N ASP A 2 -20.24 13.38 -20.93
CA ASP A 2 -20.02 13.34 -19.49
C ASP A 2 -19.07 12.18 -19.14
N GLY A 3 -17.77 12.48 -19.04
CA GLY A 3 -16.73 11.50 -18.74
C GLY A 3 -16.78 11.10 -17.27
N LYS A 4 -17.74 10.25 -16.89
CA LYS A 4 -17.86 9.72 -15.53
C LYS A 4 -16.53 9.06 -15.11
N ARG A 5 -15.92 9.58 -14.05
CA ARG A 5 -14.73 9.01 -13.40
C ARG A 5 -15.04 7.58 -12.99
N LYS A 6 -14.20 6.62 -13.40
CA LYS A 6 -14.43 5.16 -13.29
C LYS A 6 -13.75 4.55 -12.06
N GLY A 7 -13.84 5.19 -10.91
CA GLY A 7 -13.25 4.68 -9.67
C GLY A 7 -12.84 5.74 -8.66
N SER A 8 -12.52 5.27 -7.46
CA SER A 8 -12.06 6.09 -6.32
C SER A 8 -10.88 5.42 -5.62
N LEU A 9 -9.90 6.23 -5.21
CA LEU A 9 -8.75 5.88 -4.40
C LEU A 9 -8.87 6.59 -3.05
N PHE A 10 -8.93 5.83 -1.97
CA PHE A 10 -8.90 6.32 -0.60
C PHE A 10 -7.58 5.94 0.05
N TYR A 11 -6.93 6.93 0.65
CA TYR A 11 -5.65 6.78 1.33
C TYR A 11 -5.84 7.05 2.82
N PHE A 12 -5.65 6.05 3.68
CA PHE A 12 -5.78 6.13 5.14
C PHE A 12 -4.40 6.02 5.80
N GLY A 13 -3.47 6.87 5.33
CA GLY A 13 -2.06 6.72 5.64
C GLY A 13 -1.48 5.58 4.84
N GLU A 14 -0.77 4.68 5.49
CA GLU A 14 -0.12 3.55 4.81
C GLU A 14 -1.08 2.46 4.31
N ARG A 15 -2.38 2.76 4.26
CA ARG A 15 -3.47 1.89 3.81
C ARG A 15 -4.13 2.49 2.59
N ILE A 16 -4.44 1.65 1.61
CA ILE A 16 -5.08 2.04 0.36
C ILE A 16 -6.35 1.22 0.16
N LEU A 17 -7.41 1.89 -0.27
CA LEU A 17 -8.61 1.28 -0.87
C LEU A 17 -8.84 1.92 -2.24
N LEU A 18 -8.69 1.15 -3.31
CA LEU A 18 -8.80 1.63 -4.68
C LEU A 18 -9.81 0.80 -5.44
N GLY A 19 -10.78 1.46 -6.08
CA GLY A 19 -11.53 0.90 -7.20
C GLY A 19 -11.07 1.57 -8.48
N THR A 20 -10.71 0.80 -9.50
CA THR A 20 -10.31 1.32 -10.81
C THR A 20 -10.64 0.33 -11.92
N GLN A 21 -10.53 0.75 -13.18
CA GLN A 21 -10.68 -0.11 -14.35
C GLN A 21 -9.39 -0.13 -15.17
N GLY A 22 -9.03 -1.30 -15.72
CA GLY A 22 -7.95 -1.38 -16.69
C GLY A 22 -6.56 -1.26 -16.08
N LEU A 23 -6.38 -1.73 -14.83
CA LEU A 23 -5.10 -1.60 -14.13
C LEU A 23 -4.07 -2.59 -14.69
N VAL A 24 -3.00 -2.05 -15.25
CA VAL A 24 -1.81 -2.81 -15.65
C VAL A 24 -0.62 -2.24 -14.93
N THR A 25 0.22 -3.12 -14.39
CA THR A 25 1.45 -2.72 -13.71
C THR A 25 2.66 -3.27 -14.46
N GLU A 26 3.80 -2.59 -14.31
CA GLU A 26 5.10 -3.21 -14.57
C GLU A 26 5.48 -4.16 -13.43
N PRO A 27 6.38 -5.14 -13.68
CA PRO A 27 6.85 -6.04 -12.64
C PRO A 27 7.43 -5.26 -11.44
N HIS A 28 6.91 -5.53 -10.25
CA HIS A 28 7.27 -4.81 -9.04
C HIS A 28 7.13 -5.68 -7.79
N SER A 29 7.64 -5.16 -6.67
CA SER A 29 7.32 -5.65 -5.33
C SER A 29 7.35 -4.50 -4.35
N HIS A 30 6.49 -4.56 -3.34
CA HIS A 30 6.38 -3.53 -2.31
C HIS A 30 6.19 -4.15 -0.93
N TYR A 31 6.43 -3.32 0.09
CA TYR A 31 6.29 -3.71 1.49
C TYR A 31 4.86 -4.07 1.87
N ALA A 32 3.86 -3.38 1.32
CA ALA A 32 2.47 -3.64 1.67
C ALA A 32 2.02 -5.05 1.27
N VAL A 33 1.07 -5.59 2.04
CA VAL A 33 0.22 -6.69 1.59
C VAL A 33 -0.77 -6.12 0.58
N SER A 34 -1.07 -6.87 -0.48
CA SER A 34 -2.13 -6.49 -1.43
C SER A 34 -3.24 -7.52 -1.45
N ILE A 35 -4.49 -7.07 -1.41
CA ILE A 35 -5.66 -7.89 -1.73
C ILE A 35 -6.24 -7.32 -3.02
N LEU A 36 -6.41 -8.19 -4.02
CA LEU A 36 -6.96 -7.82 -5.32
C LEU A 36 -8.24 -8.62 -5.57
N VAL A 37 -9.32 -7.94 -5.93
CA VAL A 37 -10.59 -8.57 -6.31
C VAL A 37 -11.13 -7.90 -7.57
N SER A 38 -11.38 -8.66 -8.62
CA SER A 38 -12.06 -8.17 -9.82
C SER A 38 -13.58 -8.26 -9.68
N LYS A 39 -14.32 -7.43 -10.42
CA LYS A 39 -15.78 -7.38 -10.35
C LYS A 39 -16.49 -8.32 -11.34
N GLN A 40 -16.08 -8.34 -12.62
CA GLN A 40 -16.81 -9.11 -13.65
C GLN A 40 -16.07 -10.32 -14.20
N SER A 41 -14.77 -10.17 -14.45
CA SER A 41 -13.97 -11.20 -15.09
C SER A 41 -12.62 -11.36 -14.39
N PRO A 42 -12.03 -12.56 -14.43
CA PRO A 42 -10.70 -12.81 -13.91
C PRO A 42 -9.66 -11.83 -14.45
N PHE A 43 -8.62 -11.60 -13.65
CA PHE A 43 -7.40 -10.90 -14.04
C PHE A 43 -6.21 -11.85 -13.98
N GLN A 44 -5.07 -11.42 -14.54
CA GLN A 44 -3.85 -12.21 -14.52
C GLN A 44 -2.78 -11.58 -13.62
N LEU A 45 -2.13 -12.43 -12.84
CA LEU A 45 -0.92 -12.10 -12.09
C LEU A 45 0.24 -12.91 -12.66
N VAL A 46 1.33 -12.25 -13.04
CA VAL A 46 2.57 -12.91 -13.51
C VAL A 46 3.63 -12.81 -12.41
N THR A 47 4.14 -13.95 -11.93
CA THR A 47 5.15 -14.01 -10.87
C THR A 47 6.57 -13.82 -11.43
N LYS A 48 7.56 -13.78 -10.53
CA LYS A 48 8.98 -13.72 -10.91
C LYS A 48 9.42 -14.93 -11.73
N GLU A 49 8.87 -16.10 -11.41
CA GLU A 49 9.12 -17.38 -12.07
C GLU A 49 8.36 -17.50 -13.40
N LYS A 50 7.69 -16.42 -13.84
CA LYS A 50 6.84 -16.37 -15.05
C LYS A 50 5.62 -17.29 -14.98
N GLU A 51 5.25 -17.75 -13.78
CA GLU A 51 3.96 -18.39 -13.54
C GLU A 51 2.85 -17.35 -13.79
N THR A 52 1.82 -17.73 -14.54
CA THR A 52 0.64 -16.89 -14.77
C THR A 52 -0.53 -17.47 -13.99
N ILE A 53 -1.10 -16.65 -13.12
CA ILE A 53 -2.22 -16.99 -12.25
C ILE A 53 -3.43 -16.21 -12.76
N GLU A 54 -4.48 -16.92 -13.15
CA GLU A 54 -5.76 -16.32 -13.53
C GLU A 54 -6.77 -16.52 -12.40
N THR A 55 -7.34 -15.43 -11.90
CA THR A 55 -8.23 -15.46 -10.73
C THR A 55 -9.10 -14.20 -10.63
N GLU A 56 -10.17 -14.29 -9.85
CA GLU A 56 -11.01 -13.14 -9.50
C GLU A 56 -10.67 -12.54 -8.13
N GLY A 57 -9.86 -13.22 -7.32
CA GLY A 57 -9.54 -12.80 -5.96
C GLY A 57 -8.26 -13.42 -5.42
N ILE A 58 -7.33 -12.58 -4.96
CA ILE A 58 -6.03 -13.03 -4.44
C ILE A 58 -5.53 -12.12 -3.31
N ILE A 59 -4.85 -12.73 -2.34
CA ILE A 59 -4.02 -12.05 -1.35
C ILE A 59 -2.55 -12.27 -1.71
N ILE A 60 -1.80 -11.18 -1.80
CA ILE A 60 -0.39 -11.15 -2.17
C ILE A 60 0.42 -10.74 -0.92
N PRO A 61 1.39 -11.57 -0.47
CA PRO A 61 2.18 -11.25 0.70
C PRO A 61 3.14 -10.07 0.47
N PRO A 62 3.66 -9.49 1.55
CA PRO A 62 4.69 -8.45 1.49
C PRO A 62 5.86 -8.89 0.63
N ASN A 63 6.39 -7.97 -0.18
CA ASN A 63 7.59 -8.15 -1.00
C ASN A 63 7.48 -9.24 -2.07
N PHE A 64 6.28 -9.71 -2.37
CA PHE A 64 6.04 -10.65 -3.44
C PHE A 64 6.17 -9.97 -4.80
N PHE A 65 7.06 -10.50 -5.64
CA PHE A 65 7.29 -9.94 -6.97
C PHE A 65 6.21 -10.37 -7.93
N HIS A 66 5.53 -9.41 -8.53
CA HIS A 66 4.42 -9.66 -9.45
C HIS A 66 4.24 -8.56 -10.49
N ARG A 67 3.54 -8.91 -11.57
CA ARG A 67 2.97 -8.01 -12.57
C ARG A 67 1.47 -8.27 -12.63
N LEU A 68 0.65 -7.23 -12.62
CA LEU A 68 -0.80 -7.30 -12.72
C LEU A 68 -1.26 -6.93 -14.14
N GLU A 69 -2.19 -7.70 -14.67
CA GLU A 69 -2.85 -7.49 -15.95
C GLU A 69 -4.37 -7.57 -15.75
N ALA A 70 -5.01 -6.42 -15.57
CA ALA A 70 -6.45 -6.27 -15.38
C ALA A 70 -7.04 -5.27 -16.40
N SER A 71 -6.54 -5.29 -17.64
CA SER A 71 -6.91 -4.35 -18.73
C SER A 71 -8.42 -4.28 -19.05
N HIS A 72 -9.17 -5.35 -18.78
CA HIS A 72 -10.55 -5.50 -19.24
C HIS A 72 -11.56 -5.67 -18.09
N THR A 73 -11.15 -5.43 -16.85
CA THR A 73 -12.01 -5.62 -15.67
C THR A 73 -11.91 -4.42 -14.72
N GLU A 74 -12.97 -4.20 -13.96
CA GLU A 74 -12.92 -3.35 -12.76
C GLU A 74 -12.26 -4.14 -11.64
N ILE A 75 -11.31 -3.52 -10.93
CA ILE A 75 -10.54 -4.15 -9.88
C ILE A 75 -10.53 -3.29 -8.61
N VAL A 76 -10.69 -3.99 -7.50
CA VAL A 76 -10.52 -3.47 -6.15
C VAL A 76 -9.11 -3.84 -5.70
N VAL A 77 -8.34 -2.84 -5.28
CA VAL A 77 -7.00 -3.00 -4.72
C VAL A 77 -7.02 -2.47 -3.30
N ILE A 78 -6.63 -3.33 -2.35
CA ILE A 78 -6.52 -3.00 -0.94
C ILE A 78 -5.08 -3.22 -0.55
N GLN A 79 -4.47 -2.21 0.07
CA GLN A 79 -3.14 -2.35 0.64
C GLN A 79 -3.16 -2.04 2.13
N LEU A 80 -2.41 -2.84 2.88
CA LEU A 80 -2.25 -2.69 4.33
C LEU A 80 -0.79 -2.87 4.75
N ASP A 81 -0.42 -2.19 5.83
CA ASP A 81 0.90 -2.32 6.45
C ASP A 81 1.01 -3.70 7.14
N PRO A 82 2.05 -4.52 6.85
CA PRO A 82 2.33 -5.77 7.57
C PRO A 82 2.56 -5.61 9.08
N LYS A 83 2.73 -4.37 9.56
CA LYS A 83 2.81 -3.99 10.98
C LYS A 83 1.50 -3.44 11.56
N SER A 84 0.40 -3.56 10.83
CA SER A 84 -0.92 -3.11 11.28
C SER A 84 -1.67 -4.19 12.07
N GLU A 85 -2.52 -3.80 13.03
CA GLU A 85 -3.34 -4.75 13.81
C GLU A 85 -4.28 -5.55 12.91
N GLU A 86 -4.73 -4.93 11.82
CA GLU A 86 -5.53 -5.54 10.77
C GLU A 86 -4.79 -6.73 10.12
N TYR A 87 -3.49 -6.58 9.84
CA TYR A 87 -2.68 -7.64 9.28
C TYR A 87 -2.56 -8.84 10.22
N LYS A 88 -2.66 -8.65 11.54
CA LYS A 88 -2.65 -9.78 12.48
C LYS A 88 -3.77 -10.75 12.13
N LYS A 89 -4.97 -10.25 11.86
CA LYS A 89 -6.18 -11.06 11.62
C LYS A 89 -6.10 -11.91 10.35
N ILE A 90 -5.29 -11.51 9.37
CA ILE A 90 -5.16 -12.23 8.09
C ILE A 90 -4.13 -13.36 8.21
N GLU A 91 -4.57 -14.59 7.96
CA GLU A 91 -3.65 -15.73 7.81
C GLU A 91 -2.84 -15.55 6.52
N MET A 92 -1.51 -15.50 6.65
CA MET A 92 -0.61 -15.29 5.52
C MET A 92 0.48 -16.33 5.49
N LYS A 93 0.75 -16.83 4.29
CA LYS A 93 1.87 -17.72 3.95
C LYS A 93 2.95 -16.93 3.21
N ASP A 94 4.11 -17.55 3.00
CA ASP A 94 5.20 -16.97 2.19
C ASP A 94 4.89 -16.91 0.68
N ARG A 95 3.68 -17.31 0.27
CA ARG A 95 3.16 -17.25 -1.10
C ARG A 95 1.80 -16.55 -1.12
N TYR A 96 1.33 -16.22 -2.32
CA TYR A 96 -0.03 -15.74 -2.51
C TYR A 96 -1.06 -16.82 -2.12
N SER A 97 -2.27 -16.35 -1.79
CA SER A 97 -3.43 -17.19 -1.49
C SER A 97 -4.60 -16.76 -2.36
N LEU A 98 -5.27 -17.71 -3.01
CA LEU A 98 -6.51 -17.44 -3.74
C LEU A 98 -7.65 -17.26 -2.73
N LEU A 99 -8.55 -16.31 -3.00
CA LEU A 99 -9.76 -16.13 -2.21
C LEU A 99 -10.83 -17.14 -2.63
N ASP A 100 -11.64 -17.59 -1.67
CA ASP A 100 -12.82 -18.39 -1.97
C ASP A 100 -13.93 -17.52 -2.60
N LYS A 101 -14.82 -18.18 -3.35
CA LYS A 101 -15.88 -17.51 -4.10
C LYS A 101 -16.85 -16.71 -3.20
N PRO A 102 -17.33 -17.22 -2.05
CA PRO A 102 -18.12 -16.42 -1.11
C PRO A 102 -17.43 -15.13 -0.65
N SER A 103 -16.14 -15.19 -0.28
CA SER A 103 -15.37 -14.01 0.10
C SER A 103 -15.28 -13.00 -1.05
N ILE A 104 -14.99 -13.46 -2.27
CA ILE A 104 -14.94 -12.62 -3.48
C ILE A 104 -16.27 -11.89 -3.69
N GLN A 105 -17.40 -12.61 -3.66
CA GLN A 105 -18.73 -12.04 -3.86
C GLN A 105 -19.09 -10.99 -2.81
N THR A 106 -18.72 -11.24 -1.56
CA THR A 106 -18.95 -10.30 -0.45
C THR A 106 -18.14 -9.02 -0.67
N ILE A 107 -16.85 -9.15 -1.00
CA ILE A 107 -15.98 -7.99 -1.27
C ILE A 107 -16.45 -7.19 -2.48
N GLN A 108 -16.88 -7.86 -3.56
CA GLN A 108 -17.46 -7.19 -4.73
C GLN A 108 -18.67 -6.32 -4.36
N SER A 109 -19.57 -6.84 -3.53
CA SER A 109 -20.75 -6.10 -3.05
C SER A 109 -20.36 -4.88 -2.21
N LEU A 110 -19.46 -5.07 -1.24
CA LEU A 110 -18.98 -3.99 -0.36
C LEU A 110 -18.24 -2.89 -1.12
N ALA A 111 -17.52 -3.25 -2.18
CA ALA A 111 -16.69 -2.34 -2.96
C ALA A 111 -17.45 -1.59 -4.06
N GLU A 112 -18.71 -1.94 -4.36
CA GLU A 112 -19.50 -1.29 -5.41
C GLU A 112 -19.52 0.27 -5.32
N PRO A 113 -19.62 0.88 -4.12
CA PRO A 113 -19.58 2.32 -3.98
C PRO A 113 -18.29 3.00 -4.48
N LEU A 114 -17.16 2.28 -4.59
CA LEU A 114 -15.90 2.83 -5.13
C LEU A 114 -16.02 3.22 -6.60
N PHE A 115 -16.87 2.53 -7.37
CA PHE A 115 -17.05 2.75 -8.81
C PHE A 115 -18.14 3.78 -9.12
N THR A 116 -19.01 4.05 -8.15
CA THR A 116 -20.08 5.06 -8.27
C THR A 116 -19.68 6.43 -7.72
N ASN A 117 -18.50 6.54 -7.10
CA ASN A 117 -17.98 7.77 -6.47
C ASN A 117 -18.92 8.35 -5.41
N THR A 118 -19.61 7.48 -4.68
CA THR A 118 -20.59 7.87 -3.65
C THR A 118 -19.99 7.89 -2.24
N LEU A 119 -18.74 7.47 -2.09
CA LEU A 119 -18.05 7.38 -0.80
C LEU A 119 -17.39 8.71 -0.40
N ASN A 120 -17.42 8.99 0.90
CA ASN A 120 -16.51 9.92 1.56
C ASN A 120 -15.50 9.14 2.43
N CYS A 121 -14.57 9.84 3.08
CA CYS A 121 -13.54 9.20 3.90
C CYS A 121 -14.06 8.33 5.04
N GLN A 122 -15.17 8.71 5.67
CA GLN A 122 -15.75 7.94 6.77
C GLN A 122 -16.39 6.65 6.26
N THR A 123 -17.17 6.72 5.18
CA THR A 123 -17.82 5.54 4.59
C THR A 123 -16.82 4.63 3.89
N ALA A 124 -15.78 5.18 3.25
CA ALA A 124 -14.71 4.40 2.66
C ALA A 124 -13.90 3.63 3.71
N ARG A 125 -13.67 4.23 4.89
CA ARG A 125 -13.02 3.54 6.01
C ARG A 125 -13.86 2.35 6.50
N LYS A 126 -15.18 2.52 6.61
CA LYS A 126 -16.08 1.40 6.95
C LYS A 126 -16.00 0.27 5.92
N VAL A 127 -16.06 0.59 4.63
CA VAL A 127 -15.89 -0.41 3.55
C VAL A 127 -14.55 -1.13 3.65
N TYR A 128 -13.46 -0.39 3.92
CA TYR A 128 -12.14 -0.97 4.12
C TYR A 128 -12.11 -1.96 5.31
N GLU A 129 -12.68 -1.56 6.45
CA GLU A 129 -12.76 -2.40 7.66
C GLU A 129 -13.62 -3.65 7.44
N GLU A 130 -14.81 -3.50 6.84
CA GLU A 130 -15.73 -4.61 6.53
C GLU A 130 -15.09 -5.64 5.57
N ILE A 131 -14.35 -5.19 4.55
CA ILE A 131 -13.62 -6.12 3.67
C ILE A 131 -12.55 -6.90 4.45
N LEU A 132 -11.83 -6.26 5.37
CA LEU A 132 -10.83 -6.94 6.17
C LEU A 132 -11.44 -7.93 7.16
N GLU A 133 -12.67 -7.71 7.62
CA GLU A 133 -13.41 -8.66 8.44
C GLU A 133 -13.79 -9.92 7.66
N VAL A 134 -14.10 -9.81 6.35
CA VAL A 134 -14.33 -10.98 5.49
C VAL A 134 -13.11 -11.89 5.43
N LEU A 135 -11.92 -11.31 5.43
CA LEU A 135 -10.64 -12.02 5.30
C LEU A 135 -10.02 -12.43 6.64
N GLY A 136 -10.48 -11.82 7.72
CA GLY A 136 -9.89 -11.96 9.05
C GLY A 136 -10.33 -13.24 9.75
N SER A 137 -9.39 -13.94 10.36
CA SER A 137 -9.68 -14.95 11.38
C SER A 137 -9.66 -14.31 12.77
N THR A 138 -10.41 -14.87 13.72
CA THR A 138 -10.39 -14.44 15.13
C THR A 138 -9.10 -14.83 15.87
N LYS A 139 -8.17 -15.55 15.23
CA LYS A 139 -6.95 -16.07 15.86
C LYS A 139 -5.71 -15.49 15.20
N SER A 140 -5.01 -14.63 15.93
CA SER A 140 -3.65 -14.27 15.56
C SER A 140 -2.80 -13.91 16.78
N ASN A 141 -1.65 -14.59 16.88
CA ASN A 141 -0.58 -14.30 17.83
C ASN A 141 0.64 -13.72 17.11
N LYS A 142 0.46 -12.93 16.05
CA LYS A 142 1.58 -12.21 15.41
C LYS A 142 2.12 -11.16 16.39
N GLU A 143 3.13 -11.56 17.15
CA GLU A 143 3.92 -10.69 18.02
C GLU A 143 5.06 -10.07 17.20
N TRP A 144 5.31 -8.79 17.42
CA TRP A 144 6.39 -8.06 16.76
C TRP A 144 7.48 -7.71 17.75
N ASP A 145 8.74 -7.77 17.32
CA ASP A 145 9.86 -7.37 18.17
C ASP A 145 9.71 -5.90 18.59
N GLN A 146 9.61 -5.67 19.90
CA GLN A 146 9.39 -4.34 20.47
C GLN A 146 10.50 -3.36 20.11
N ARG A 147 11.75 -3.82 19.94
CA ARG A 147 12.87 -2.97 19.51
C ARG A 147 12.63 -2.45 18.10
N ILE A 148 12.08 -3.29 17.22
CA ILE A 148 11.74 -2.88 15.86
C ILE A 148 10.54 -1.95 15.85
N ASN A 149 9.56 -2.13 16.74
CA ASN A 149 8.45 -1.18 16.89
C ASN A 149 8.94 0.20 17.34
N VAL A 150 9.85 0.25 18.32
CA VAL A 150 10.52 1.50 18.76
C VAL A 150 11.24 2.17 17.60
N ALA A 151 12.01 1.39 16.82
CA ALA A 151 12.73 1.91 15.66
C ALA A 151 11.79 2.45 14.57
N VAL A 152 10.72 1.72 14.25
CA VAL A 152 9.70 2.16 13.28
C VAL A 152 9.04 3.45 13.72
N LYS A 153 8.65 3.56 15.00
CA LYS A 153 8.11 4.79 15.56
C LYS A 153 9.10 5.94 15.40
N LYS A 154 10.37 5.73 15.78
CA LYS A 154 11.43 6.75 15.65
C LYS A 154 11.64 7.19 14.20
N ILE A 155 11.59 6.25 13.25
CA ILE A 155 11.69 6.56 11.81
C ILE A 155 10.54 7.48 11.38
N LYS A 156 9.29 7.12 11.72
CA LYS A 156 8.11 7.88 11.35
C LYS A 156 8.11 9.30 11.94
N GLU A 157 8.60 9.46 13.16
CA GLU A 157 8.75 10.77 13.82
C GLU A 157 9.88 11.62 13.26
N THR A 158 10.92 11.00 12.68
CA THR A 158 12.11 11.71 12.21
C THR A 158 12.01 12.09 10.73
N LEU A 159 11.38 11.25 9.90
CA LEU A 159 11.25 11.53 8.47
C LEU A 159 10.42 12.81 8.23
N PRO A 160 10.78 13.62 7.21
CA PRO A 160 11.73 13.35 6.13
C PRO A 160 13.21 13.59 6.49
N ASN A 161 13.52 14.05 7.70
CA ASN A 161 14.91 14.34 8.09
C ASN A 161 15.79 13.07 8.10
N PRO A 162 17.11 13.21 7.87
CA PRO A 162 18.02 12.07 7.91
C PRO A 162 18.00 11.37 9.27
N ILE A 163 17.85 10.05 9.25
CA ILE A 163 17.99 9.19 10.42
C ILE A 163 19.15 8.22 10.20
N SER A 164 20.11 8.21 11.12
CA SER A 164 21.30 7.36 11.01
C SER A 164 21.07 6.01 11.70
N LEU A 165 21.78 4.99 11.23
CA LEU A 165 21.81 3.69 11.89
C LEU A 165 22.34 3.78 13.33
N ALA A 166 23.25 4.73 13.61
CA ALA A 166 23.75 4.95 14.97
C ALA A 166 22.65 5.41 15.93
N VAL A 167 21.74 6.28 15.48
CA VAL A 167 20.59 6.72 16.28
C VAL A 167 19.65 5.54 16.54
N LEU A 168 19.30 4.78 15.51
CA LEU A 168 18.40 3.62 15.67
C LEU A 168 18.97 2.52 16.57
N SER A 169 20.27 2.22 16.44
CA SER A 169 20.96 1.28 17.32
C SER A 169 21.00 1.75 18.78
N LYS A 170 21.25 3.04 19.01
CA LYS A 170 21.22 3.61 20.36
C LYS A 170 19.82 3.55 20.96
N GLU A 171 18.80 3.90 20.18
CA GLU A 171 17.39 3.89 20.59
C GLU A 171 16.91 2.48 20.97
N THR A 172 17.43 1.45 20.29
CA THR A 172 17.00 0.05 20.47
C THR A 172 17.89 -0.77 21.40
N GLY A 173 19.03 -0.21 21.85
CA GLY A 173 19.98 -0.89 22.73
C GLY A 173 20.73 -2.07 22.08
N ILE A 174 20.81 -2.14 20.74
CA ILE A 174 21.51 -3.21 20.03
C ILE A 174 22.53 -2.67 19.02
N SER A 175 23.57 -3.46 18.72
CA SER A 175 24.62 -3.06 17.76
C SER A 175 24.04 -2.80 16.36
N LYS A 176 24.76 -2.03 15.53
CA LYS A 176 24.36 -1.67 14.16
C LYS A 176 24.09 -2.90 13.29
N ASP A 177 24.99 -3.88 13.33
CA ASP A 177 24.85 -5.10 12.53
C ASP A 177 23.67 -5.93 13.02
N ARG A 178 23.52 -6.10 14.34
CA ARG A 178 22.38 -6.84 14.92
C ARG A 178 21.06 -6.15 14.60
N PHE A 179 21.01 -4.82 14.65
CA PHE A 179 19.84 -4.03 14.26
C PHE A 179 19.45 -4.29 12.81
N MET A 180 20.41 -4.24 11.87
CA MET A 180 20.11 -4.45 10.45
C MET A 180 19.55 -5.86 10.19
N HIS A 181 20.13 -6.88 10.83
CA HIS A 181 19.63 -8.25 10.74
C HIS A 181 18.21 -8.36 11.31
N LEU A 182 18.01 -7.90 12.55
CA LEU A 182 16.72 -7.98 13.23
C LEU A 182 15.62 -7.19 12.51
N PHE A 183 15.96 -6.01 11.97
CA PHE A 183 15.04 -5.19 11.21
C PHE A 183 14.58 -5.91 9.94
N LYS A 184 15.52 -6.48 9.17
CA LYS A 184 15.18 -7.22 7.95
C LYS A 184 14.35 -8.46 8.25
N GLU A 185 14.67 -9.18 9.32
CA GLU A 185 13.91 -10.36 9.77
C GLU A 185 12.47 -9.99 10.15
N ASN A 186 12.28 -8.90 10.89
CA ASN A 186 10.95 -8.48 11.35
C ASN A 186 10.11 -7.78 10.27
N MET A 187 10.75 -7.04 9.36
CA MET A 187 10.07 -6.22 8.35
C MET A 187 10.03 -6.91 6.99
N GLY A 188 10.73 -8.03 6.78
CA GLY A 188 10.90 -8.68 5.48
C GLY A 188 11.73 -7.88 4.46
N ILE A 189 12.06 -6.61 4.75
CA ILE A 189 12.84 -5.73 3.88
C ILE A 189 14.01 -5.06 4.59
N PRO A 190 15.09 -4.71 3.86
CA PRO A 190 16.15 -3.88 4.39
C PRO A 190 15.64 -2.51 4.84
N LEU A 191 16.22 -1.95 5.92
CA LEU A 191 15.90 -0.61 6.44
C LEU A 191 15.83 0.46 5.36
N ARG A 192 16.80 0.47 4.42
CA ARG A 192 16.83 1.45 3.32
C ARG A 192 15.58 1.39 2.45
N GLN A 193 15.05 0.20 2.17
CA GLN A 193 13.82 0.04 1.39
C GLN A 193 12.61 0.52 2.18
N TYR A 194 12.57 0.26 3.49
CA TYR A 194 11.51 0.78 4.37
C TYR A 194 11.53 2.32 4.43
N LEU A 195 12.70 2.94 4.55
CA LEU A 195 12.83 4.40 4.51
C LEU A 195 12.31 4.97 3.18
N LEU A 196 12.62 4.34 2.05
CA LEU A 196 12.09 4.76 0.75
C LEU A 196 10.57 4.62 0.68
N TRP A 197 10.01 3.51 1.21
CA TRP A 197 8.56 3.29 1.31
C TRP A 197 7.87 4.42 2.10
N GLN A 198 8.42 4.77 3.27
CA GLN A 198 7.92 5.88 4.09
C GLN A 198 7.97 7.23 3.35
N ARG A 199 9.07 7.50 2.63
CA ARG A 199 9.22 8.73 1.85
C ARG A 199 8.23 8.81 0.69
N LEU A 200 7.85 7.68 0.07
CA LEU A 200 6.81 7.68 -0.97
C LEU A 200 5.46 8.13 -0.41
N HIS A 201 5.11 7.71 0.79
CA HIS A 201 3.89 8.14 1.49
C HIS A 201 3.91 9.63 1.82
N ILE A 202 5.05 10.17 2.26
CA ILE A 202 5.22 11.63 2.45
C ILE A 202 5.06 12.38 1.12
N ALA A 203 5.72 11.92 0.05
CA ALA A 203 5.62 12.53 -1.27
C ALA A 203 4.17 12.50 -1.81
N ALA A 204 3.45 11.40 -1.60
CA ALA A 204 2.05 11.26 -1.99
C ALA A 204 1.15 12.27 -1.28
N ARG A 205 1.35 12.47 0.03
CA ARG A 205 0.63 13.48 0.82
C ARG A 205 0.93 14.90 0.34
N LEU A 206 2.19 15.23 0.08
CA LEU A 206 2.58 16.56 -0.42
C LEU A 206 1.96 16.86 -1.78
N LEU A 207 2.01 15.90 -2.71
CA LEU A 207 1.38 16.01 -4.02
C LEU A 207 -0.13 16.30 -3.93
N GLN A 208 -0.82 15.69 -2.95
CA GLN A 208 -2.23 15.98 -2.72
C GLN A 208 -2.47 17.39 -2.17
N ASN A 209 -1.57 17.91 -1.34
CA ASN A 209 -1.67 19.27 -0.82
C ASN A 209 -1.36 20.35 -1.87
N GLY A 210 -1.24 19.97 -3.15
CA GLY A 210 -1.02 20.88 -4.27
C GLY A 210 0.44 21.12 -4.60
N GLU A 211 1.37 20.48 -3.89
CA GLU A 211 2.78 20.57 -4.23
C GLU A 211 3.06 19.93 -5.59
N ASN A 212 3.95 20.54 -6.36
CA ASN A 212 4.41 19.92 -7.59
C ASN A 212 5.38 18.76 -7.29
N LEU A 213 5.60 17.91 -8.30
CA LEU A 213 6.41 16.70 -8.14
C LEU A 213 7.87 16.98 -7.75
N THR A 214 8.43 18.13 -8.15
CA THR A 214 9.79 18.55 -7.76
C THR A 214 9.84 18.90 -6.27
N THR A 215 8.94 19.77 -5.80
CA THR A 215 8.86 20.15 -4.37
C THR A 215 8.59 18.93 -3.50
N ALA A 216 7.61 18.11 -3.86
CA ALA A 216 7.27 16.89 -3.13
C ALA A 216 8.45 15.91 -3.05
N SER A 217 9.27 15.79 -4.11
CA SER A 217 10.45 14.94 -4.10
C SER A 217 11.48 15.39 -3.07
N HIS A 218 11.83 16.68 -3.08
CA HIS A 218 12.84 17.20 -2.16
C HIS A 218 12.34 17.21 -0.72
N ALA A 219 11.11 17.65 -0.49
CA ALA A 219 10.52 17.69 0.85
C ALA A 219 10.32 16.28 1.44
N ALA A 220 10.06 15.26 0.62
CA ALA A 220 10.05 13.86 1.07
C ALA A 220 11.45 13.25 1.26
N GLY A 221 12.53 13.97 0.95
CA GLY A 221 13.91 13.50 1.12
C GLY A 221 14.44 12.63 -0.03
N PHE A 222 13.88 12.73 -1.24
CA PHE A 222 14.51 12.22 -2.46
C PHE A 222 15.56 13.19 -2.99
N SER A 223 16.53 12.67 -3.76
CA SER A 223 17.57 13.49 -4.39
C SER A 223 17.01 14.42 -5.46
N ASP A 224 16.01 13.92 -6.20
CA ASP A 224 15.40 14.59 -7.34
C ASP A 224 14.10 13.87 -7.73
N GLN A 225 13.34 14.48 -8.65
CA GLN A 225 12.10 13.96 -9.21
C GLN A 225 12.25 12.61 -9.93
N ALA A 226 13.38 12.40 -10.61
CA ALA A 226 13.61 11.17 -11.35
C ALA A 226 13.83 10.00 -10.38
N HIS A 227 14.49 10.23 -9.24
CA HIS A 227 14.66 9.26 -8.17
C HIS A 227 13.32 8.93 -7.51
N LEU A 228 12.48 9.92 -7.19
CA LEU A 228 11.10 9.66 -6.72
C LEU A 228 10.34 8.79 -7.73
N SER A 229 10.33 9.20 -9.01
CA SER A 229 9.57 8.50 -10.06
C SER A 229 10.04 7.07 -10.27
N ARG A 230 11.36 6.82 -10.30
CA ARG A 230 11.94 5.46 -10.39
C ARG A 230 11.58 4.62 -9.18
N THR A 231 11.62 5.21 -7.98
CA THR A 231 11.29 4.50 -6.73
C THR A 231 9.82 4.12 -6.68
N PHE A 232 8.93 5.06 -7.00
CA PHE A 232 7.50 4.83 -7.06
C PHE A 232 7.17 3.73 -8.07
N LYS A 233 7.72 3.81 -9.29
CA LYS A 233 7.52 2.80 -10.33
C LYS A 233 8.02 1.42 -9.93
N LYS A 234 9.17 1.33 -9.28
CA LYS A 234 9.73 0.07 -8.79
C LYS A 234 8.86 -0.57 -7.70
N MET A 235 8.20 0.23 -6.85
CA MET A 235 7.38 -0.26 -5.75
C MET A 235 5.92 -0.51 -6.14
N PHE A 236 5.31 0.35 -6.95
CA PHE A 236 3.89 0.24 -7.31
C PHE A 236 3.64 -0.27 -8.75
N GLY A 237 4.69 -0.46 -9.55
CA GLY A 237 4.58 -0.88 -10.94
C GLY A 237 3.98 0.18 -11.88
N VAL A 238 3.62 1.35 -11.37
CA VAL A 238 3.03 2.46 -12.13
C VAL A 238 3.75 3.77 -11.85
N LYS A 239 3.61 4.77 -12.73
CA LYS A 239 4.17 6.10 -12.49
C LYS A 239 3.32 6.88 -11.47
N PRO A 240 3.92 7.80 -10.68
CA PRO A 240 3.17 8.66 -9.77
C PRO A 240 2.00 9.40 -10.44
N SER A 241 2.15 9.83 -11.69
CA SER A 241 1.10 10.54 -12.42
C SER A 241 -0.16 9.70 -12.64
N LEU A 242 -0.03 8.38 -12.80
CA LEU A 242 -1.19 7.49 -12.97
C LEU A 242 -1.91 7.24 -11.63
N PHE A 243 -1.13 7.18 -10.55
CA PHE A 243 -1.62 6.80 -9.22
C PHE A 243 -2.08 8.00 -8.36
N LEU A 244 -1.38 9.13 -8.47
CA LEU A 244 -1.55 10.33 -7.65
C LEU A 244 -1.94 11.56 -8.47
N GLY A 245 -1.58 11.58 -9.75
CA GLY A 245 -1.78 12.72 -10.64
C GLY A 245 -3.18 12.74 -11.22
N GLY A 246 -4.20 12.97 -10.38
CA GLY A 246 -5.56 13.37 -10.77
C GLY A 246 -6.02 12.88 -12.14
N SER A 247 -5.85 11.58 -12.43
CA SER A 247 -6.21 11.06 -13.73
C SER A 247 -7.72 11.29 -13.90
N HIS A 248 -8.18 11.64 -15.10
CA HIS A 248 -9.62 11.82 -15.37
C HIS A 248 -10.48 10.57 -15.02
N LEU A 249 -9.84 9.47 -14.60
CA LEU A 249 -10.44 8.17 -14.36
C LEU A 249 -10.66 7.85 -12.88
N THR A 250 -9.94 8.47 -11.92
CA THR A 250 -10.02 8.08 -10.50
C THR A 250 -10.09 9.29 -9.57
N ASN A 251 -11.10 9.32 -8.70
CA ASN A 251 -11.17 10.28 -7.60
C ASN A 251 -10.19 9.90 -6.50
N VAL A 252 -9.28 10.80 -6.10
CA VAL A 252 -8.34 10.52 -5.02
C VAL A 252 -8.73 11.28 -3.76
N CYS A 253 -8.89 10.57 -2.65
CA CYS A 253 -9.27 11.09 -1.34
C CYS A 253 -8.23 10.67 -0.29
N PHE A 254 -7.60 11.64 0.36
CA PHE A 254 -6.70 11.40 1.48
C PHE A 254 -7.48 11.62 2.79
N CYS A 255 -7.56 10.58 3.61
CA CYS A 255 -8.51 10.46 4.71
C CYS A 255 -7.85 10.45 6.09
N GLU A 256 -6.57 10.82 6.15
CA GLU A 256 -5.92 11.16 7.40
C GLU A 256 -6.33 12.58 7.80
N THR A 257 -6.72 12.73 9.06
CA THR A 257 -6.71 14.04 9.70
C THR A 257 -5.26 14.51 9.72
N ASN A 258 -5.02 15.74 9.27
CA ASN A 258 -3.73 16.37 9.43
C ASN A 258 -3.43 16.44 10.94
N PRO A 259 -2.39 15.75 11.46
CA PRO A 259 -2.02 15.87 12.88
C PRO A 259 -1.56 17.30 13.24
N TYR A 260 -1.45 18.21 12.26
CA TYR A 260 -1.12 19.63 12.40
C TYR A 260 -2.29 20.59 12.09
N MET A 261 -3.54 20.12 11.99
CA MET A 261 -4.74 20.98 11.86
C MET A 261 -5.63 21.02 13.11
N GLU A 262 -5.15 20.52 14.23
CA GLU A 262 -5.68 20.85 15.55
C GLU A 262 -4.64 21.68 16.31
N LEU A 263 -4.51 22.96 15.93
CA LEU A 263 -3.98 24.05 16.74
C LEU A 263 -4.77 25.33 16.41
#